data_AF-A0AA90SKG6-F1
#
_entry.id   AF-A0AA90SKG6-F1
#
_cell.length_a   1.000
_cell.length_b   1.000
_cell.length_c   1.000
_cell.angle_alpha   90.00
_cell.angle_beta   90.00
_cell.angle_gamma   90.00
#
_symmetry.space_group_name_H-M   'P 1'
#
loop_
_entity.id
_entity.type
_entity.pdbx_description
1 polymer ?
#
loop_
_entity_poly.entity_id
_entity_poly.type
_entity_poly.pdbx_seq_one_letter_code
_entity_poly.pdbx_strand_id
1 'polypeptide(L)' 'MEPEQISGWLLNDQEQLISHERIYLHIWANKQAGGDIYMHLRRRARSMTSDETASQRAAK' A
#
# COMPACT_ATOMS: atom_id res chain seq x y z
N MET A 1 5.62 1.20 6.09
CA MET A 1 4.72 1.10 4.94
C MET A 1 3.44 0.59 5.52
N GLU A 2 2.44 1.47 5.59
CA GLU A 2 1.15 1.08 6.14
C GLU A 2 0.47 0.12 5.13
N PRO A 3 -0.18 -0.96 5.59
CA PRO A 3 -0.79 -1.93 4.70
C PRO A 3 -1.98 -1.38 3.92
N GLU A 4 -2.58 -0.28 4.38
CA GLU A 4 -3.51 0.50 3.56
C GLU A 4 -2.82 1.09 2.32
N GLN A 5 -1.59 1.60 2.44
CA GLN A 5 -0.83 2.07 1.27
C GLN A 5 -0.47 0.94 0.31
N ILE A 6 -0.22 -0.27 0.83
CA ILE A 6 0.02 -1.45 0.00
C ILE A 6 -1.25 -1.83 -0.76
N SER A 7 -2.41 -1.83 -0.07
CA SER A 7 -3.70 -2.12 -0.70
C SER A 7 -4.04 -1.12 -1.81
N GLY A 8 -3.81 0.18 -1.58
CA GLY A 8 -4.02 1.22 -2.59
C GLY A 8 -3.06 1.11 -3.77
N TRP A 9 -1.79 0.75 -3.52
CA TRP A 9 -0.84 0.51 -4.62
C TRP A 9 -1.22 -0.73 -5.44
N LEU A 10 -1.59 -1.85 -4.80
CA LEU A 10 -2.06 -3.05 -5.50
C LEU A 10 -3.32 -2.79 -6.33
N LEU A 11 -4.24 -1.98 -5.81
CA LEU A 11 -5.43 -1.59 -6.57
C LEU A 11 -5.06 -0.74 -7.80
N ASN A 12 -4.14 0.21 -7.66
CA ASN A 12 -3.78 1.13 -8.75
C ASN A 12 -2.82 0.52 -9.79
N ASP A 13 -1.94 -0.41 -9.38
CA ASP A 13 -0.86 -0.95 -10.22
C ASP A 13 -1.22 -2.34 -10.80
N GLN A 14 -2.00 -3.13 -10.04
CA GLN A 14 -2.33 -4.52 -10.37
C GLN A 14 -3.85 -4.75 -10.50
N GLU A 15 -4.67 -3.71 -10.37
CA GLU A 15 -6.15 -3.79 -10.36
C GLU A 15 -6.70 -4.81 -9.34
N GLN A 16 -5.91 -5.12 -8.30
CA GLN A 16 -6.26 -6.10 -7.30
C GLN A 16 -6.66 -5.43 -5.99
N LEU A 17 -7.93 -5.61 -5.61
CA LEU A 17 -8.43 -5.20 -4.31
C LEU A 17 -8.07 -6.25 -3.26
N ILE A 18 -6.93 -6.05 -2.58
CA ILE A 18 -6.55 -6.86 -1.42
C ILE A 18 -6.69 -6.04 -0.15
N SER A 19 -7.49 -6.51 0.80
CA SER A 19 -7.64 -5.88 2.11
C SER A 19 -6.29 -5.82 2.86
N HIS A 20 -6.07 -4.75 3.62
CA HIS A 20 -4.89 -4.58 4.47
C HIS A 20 -4.67 -5.78 5.43
N GLU A 21 -5.75 -6.41 5.89
CA GLU A 21 -5.70 -7.59 6.75
C GLU A 21 -5.11 -8.82 6.04
N ARG A 22 -5.46 -9.04 4.76
CA ARG A 22 -4.87 -10.11 3.94
C ARG A 22 -3.39 -9.84 3.68
N ILE A 23 -3.01 -8.59 3.51
CA ILE A 23 -1.60 -8.18 3.36
C ILE A 23 -0.83 -8.51 4.65
N TYR A 24 -1.38 -8.23 5.82
CA TYR A 24 -0.79 -8.62 7.10
C TYR A 24 -0.63 -10.13 7.24
N LEU A 25 -1.70 -10.90 6.97
CA LEU A 25 -1.68 -12.36 7.06
C LEU A 25 -0.64 -12.95 6.10
N HIS A 26 -0.51 -12.39 4.90
CA HIS A 26 0.47 -12.85 3.91
C HIS A 26 1.90 -12.58 4.36
N ILE A 27 2.20 -11.38 4.87
CA ILE A 27 3.53 -11.04 5.40
C ILE A 27 3.86 -11.93 6.60
N TRP A 28 2.89 -12.17 7.50
CA TRP A 28 3.10 -12.99 8.68
C TRP A 28 3.31 -14.46 8.35
N ALA A 29 2.51 -15.02 7.43
CA ALA A 29 2.68 -16.38 6.94
C ALA A 29 4.02 -16.57 6.23
N ASN A 30 4.45 -15.60 5.42
CA ASN A 30 5.74 -15.66 4.77
C ASN A 30 6.90 -15.61 5.77
N LYS A 31 6.82 -14.74 6.79
CA LYS A 31 7.81 -14.67 7.87
C LYS A 31 7.91 -15.98 8.65
N GLN A 32 6.77 -16.62 8.93
CA GLN A 32 6.71 -17.94 9.58
C GLN A 32 7.34 -19.04 8.70
N ALA A 33 7.20 -18.93 7.38
CA ALA A 33 7.83 -19.82 6.41
C ALA A 33 9.33 -19.53 6.18
N GLY A 34 9.92 -18.57 6.90
CA GLY A 34 11.32 -18.17 6.75
C GLY A 34 11.60 -17.23 5.58
N GLY A 35 10.56 -16.64 4.99
CA GLY A 35 10.68 -15.70 3.90
C GLY A 35 10.93 -14.25 4.35
N ASP A 36 11.36 -13.46 3.38
CA ASP A 36 11.95 -12.14 3.53
C ASP A 36 11.20 -11.06 2.75
N ILE A 37 9.95 -11.32 2.35
CA ILE A 37 9.10 -10.35 1.63
C ILE A 37 9.01 -9.02 2.42
N TYR A 38 8.98 -9.09 3.74
CA TYR A 38 8.98 -7.91 4.63
C TYR A 38 10.24 -7.03 4.46
N MET A 39 11.38 -7.59 4.06
CA MET A 39 12.62 -6.85 3.81
C MET A 39 12.51 -6.03 2.52
N HIS A 40 11.82 -6.54 1.51
CA HIS A 40 11.60 -5.86 0.23
C HIS A 40 10.59 -4.71 0.33
N LEU A 41 9.61 -4.82 1.24
CA LEU A 41 8.59 -3.79 1.49
C LEU A 41 9.17 -2.46 2.05
N ARG A 42 10.36 -2.49 2.68
CA ARG A 42 10.97 -1.29 3.30
C ARG A 42 11.52 -0.26 2.31
N ARG A 43 11.71 -0.61 1.04
CA ARG A 43 12.41 0.27 0.06
C ARG A 43 11.54 1.28 -0.67
N ARG A 44 10.21 1.26 -0.51
CA ARG A 44 9.30 2.14 -1.26
C ARG A 44 8.42 3.00 -0.34
N ALA A 45 9.01 3.63 0.68
CA ALA A 45 8.38 4.76 1.35
C ALA A 45 8.57 6.02 0.49
N ARG A 46 7.80 6.13 -0.60
CA ARG A 46 7.64 7.41 -1.28
C ARG A 46 6.60 8.17 -0.47
N SER A 47 7.02 9.31 0.06
CA SER A 47 6.23 10.21 0.89
C SER A 47 4.86 10.48 0.27
N MET A 48 3.78 10.10 0.96
CA MET A 48 2.53 10.87 0.88
C MET A 48 2.81 12.21 1.57
N THR A 49 3.59 13.06 0.91
CA THR A 49 3.41 14.50 1.10
C THR A 49 2.05 14.78 0.48
N SER A 50 1.10 15.11 1.34
CA SER A 50 -0.20 15.66 0.98
C SER A 50 -0.01 16.66 -0.15
N ASP A 51 -0.45 16.33 -1.36
CA ASP A 51 -0.84 17.38 -2.29
C ASP A 51 -2.29 17.73 -1.91
N GLU A 52 -2.41 18.55 -0.86
CA GLU A 52 -3.64 19.21 -0.46
C GLU A 52 -3.94 20.40 -1.40
N THR A 53 -3.78 20.24 -2.71
CA THR A 53 -4.10 21.30 -3.69
C THR A 53 -4.65 20.77 -5.00
N ALA A 54 -5.71 19.97 -4.94
CA ALA A 54 -6.63 19.84 -6.05
C ALA A 54 -8.08 19.76 -5.56
N SER A 55 -8.47 20.73 -4.74
CA SER A 55 -9.88 20.97 -4.45
C SER A 55 -10.51 21.64 -5.67
N GLN A 56 -11.40 20.87 -6.28
CA GLN A 56 -12.33 21.24 -7.32
C GLN A 56 -13.08 22.53 -6.96
N ARG A 57 -13.19 23.47 -7.91
CA ARG A 57 -14.45 24.20 -8.13
C ARG A 57 -14.66 24.44 -9.62
N ALA A 58 -15.55 23.63 -10.20
CA ALA A 58 -16.38 24.03 -11.33
C ALA A 58 -17.48 25.00 -10.84
N ALA A 59 -18.04 25.78 -11.78
CA ALA A 59 -19.03 26.87 -11.63
C ALA A 59 -18.41 28.19 -11.13
N LYS A 60 -18.33 29.27 -11.92
CA LYS A 60 -19.28 29.86 -12.87
C LYS A 60 -18.53 30.74 -13.88
#